data_AF-A0A5C3Q382-F1
#
_entry.id   AF-A0A5C3Q382-F1
#
_cell.length_a   1.000
_cell.length_b   1.000
_cell.length_c   1.000
_cell.angle_alpha   90.00
_cell.angle_beta   90.00
_cell.angle_gamma   90.00
#
_symmetry.space_group_name_H-M   'P 1'
#
loop_
_entity.id
_entity.type
_entity.pdbx_description
1 polymer ?
#
loop_
_entity_poly.entity_id
_entity_poly.type
_entity_poly.pdbx_seq_one_letter_code
_entity_poly.pdbx_strand_id
1 'polypeptide(L)'
;MNTSAEQDTQLENVLLQNQYLPLYEELSFMMNYGDIGGVEVVFLPWIRLFRACGKHKYATCMTQLLHDLYSVYPEGLRKTIRMNILVNPSGKPGRFRGVDWVIEVLNLYIKVRYSSAVTCGHFSY
;
A
#
# COMPACT_ATOMS: atom_id res chain seq x y z
N MET A 1 27.19 11.61 -42.31
CA MET A 1 25.96 12.12 -41.66
C MET A 1 25.45 11.00 -40.78
N ASN A 2 25.71 11.07 -39.48
CA ASN A 2 25.33 10.02 -38.53
C ASN A 2 23.81 10.19 -38.30
N THR A 3 23.01 9.26 -38.84
CA THR A 3 21.59 9.16 -38.51
C THR A 3 21.49 8.96 -37.01
N SER A 4 20.89 9.92 -36.29
CA SER A 4 20.59 9.80 -34.87
C SER A 4 19.94 8.43 -34.64
N ALA A 5 20.63 7.54 -33.93
CA ALA A 5 20.06 6.27 -33.51
C ALA A 5 18.70 6.58 -32.85
N GLU A 6 17.61 6.10 -33.44
CA GLU A 6 16.28 6.24 -32.84
C GLU A 6 16.39 5.71 -31.42
N GLN A 7 16.13 6.58 -30.43
CA GLN A 7 16.13 6.16 -29.04
C GLN A 7 15.06 5.08 -28.87
N ASP A 8 15.50 3.86 -28.55
CA ASP A 8 14.61 2.74 -28.31
C ASP A 8 13.84 2.98 -27.00
N THR A 9 12.67 3.58 -27.16
CA THR A 9 11.77 3.93 -26.05
C THR A 9 11.25 2.68 -25.36
N GLN A 10 11.14 1.55 -26.06
CA GLN A 10 10.70 0.28 -25.47
C GLN A 10 11.77 -0.27 -24.53
N LEU A 11 13.03 -0.28 -24.99
CA LEU A 11 14.16 -0.67 -24.15
C LEU A 11 14.28 0.24 -22.91
N GLU A 12 14.16 1.55 -23.08
CA GLU A 12 14.22 2.50 -21.96
C GLU A 12 13.12 2.24 -20.92
N ASN A 13 11.88 2.03 -21.38
CA ASN A 13 10.76 1.72 -20.49
C ASN A 13 10.96 0.40 -19.73
N VAL A 14 11.49 -0.64 -20.38
CA VAL A 14 11.78 -1.92 -19.74
C VAL A 14 12.88 -1.78 -18.69
N LEU A 15 13.93 -1.02 -18.98
CA LEU A 15 15.01 -0.75 -18.02
C LEU A 15 14.50 0.00 -16.79
N LEU A 16 13.68 1.05 -17.00
CA LEU A 16 13.04 1.78 -15.91
C LEU A 16 12.10 0.89 -15.09
N GLN A 17 11.31 0.04 -15.75
CA GLN A 17 10.43 -0.90 -15.05
C GLN A 17 11.24 -1.87 -14.19
N ASN A 18 12.31 -2.46 -14.72
CA ASN A 18 13.18 -3.36 -13.98
C ASN A 18 13.89 -2.67 -12.80
N GLN A 19 14.15 -1.37 -12.90
CA GLN A 19 14.71 -0.59 -11.81
C GLN A 19 13.72 -0.38 -10.65
N TYR A 20 12.43 -0.17 -10.93
CA TYR A 20 11.44 0.14 -9.89
C TYR A 20 10.66 -1.07 -9.37
N LEU A 21 10.50 -2.14 -10.15
CA LEU A 21 9.82 -3.37 -9.72
C LEU A 21 10.35 -3.94 -8.38
N PRO A 22 11.67 -3.92 -8.08
CA PRO A 22 12.19 -4.39 -6.79
C PRO A 22 11.59 -3.67 -5.58
N LEU A 23 11.16 -2.41 -5.71
CA LEU A 23 10.51 -1.67 -4.61
C LEU A 23 9.18 -2.30 -4.19
N TYR A 24 8.50 -2.97 -5.13
CA TYR A 24 7.26 -3.69 -4.83
C TYR A 24 7.53 -4.97 -4.06
N GLU A 25 8.55 -5.73 -4.46
CA GLU A 25 8.97 -6.95 -3.76
C GLU A 25 9.48 -6.62 -2.35
N GLU A 26 10.30 -5.58 -2.21
CA GLU A 26 10.79 -5.12 -0.91
C GLU A 26 9.65 -4.68 0.00
N LEU A 27 8.71 -3.87 -0.50
CA LEU A 27 7.53 -3.47 0.25
C LEU A 27 6.72 -4.69 0.69
N SER A 28 6.46 -5.63 -0.23
CA SER A 28 5.70 -6.85 0.04
C SER A 28 6.38 -7.73 1.08
N PHE A 29 7.70 -7.88 1.00
CA PHE A 29 8.50 -8.63 1.95
C PHE A 29 8.40 -8.01 3.36
N MET A 30 8.67 -6.71 3.48
CA MET A 30 8.63 -6.00 4.77
C MET A 30 7.22 -6.02 5.37
N MET A 31 6.18 -5.81 4.56
CA MET A 31 4.78 -5.89 5.01
C MET A 31 4.39 -7.29 5.49
N ASN A 32 4.83 -8.35 4.81
CA ASN A 32 4.55 -9.72 5.24
C ASN A 32 5.29 -10.08 6.52
N TYR A 33 6.55 -9.64 6.65
CA TYR A 33 7.38 -9.86 7.83
C TYR A 33 6.88 -9.05 9.05
N GLY A 34 6.27 -7.89 8.81
CA GLY A 34 5.83 -6.96 9.86
C GLY A 34 6.87 -5.90 10.22
N ASP A 35 7.85 -5.65 9.35
CA ASP A 35 8.85 -4.60 9.57
C ASP A 35 8.30 -3.22 9.19
N ILE A 36 7.69 -2.55 10.16
CA ILE A 36 7.13 -1.22 9.93
C ILE A 36 8.19 -0.15 9.66
N GLY A 37 9.39 -0.30 10.24
CA GLY A 37 10.50 0.63 10.01
C GLY A 37 10.96 0.56 8.55
N GLY A 38 11.13 -0.65 8.03
CA GLY A 38 11.42 -0.89 6.62
C GLY A 38 10.33 -0.35 5.70
N VAL A 39 9.05 -0.55 6.03
CA VAL A 39 7.92 0.00 5.26
C VAL A 39 7.97 1.53 5.18
N GLU A 40 8.23 2.23 6.30
CA GLU A 40 8.36 3.69 6.32
C GLU A 40 9.50 4.20 5.42
N VAL A 41 10.63 3.47 5.36
CA VAL A 41 11.76 3.81 4.47
C VAL A 41 11.38 3.64 3.01
N VAL A 42 10.73 2.52 2.67
CA VAL A 42 10.29 2.21 1.29
C VAL A 42 9.21 3.20 0.83
N PHE A 43 8.44 3.81 1.73
CA PHE A 43 7.47 4.85 1.35
C PHE A 43 8.12 6.09 0.69
N LEU A 44 9.38 6.43 0.99
CA LEU A 44 10.05 7.60 0.41
C LEU A 44 10.19 7.53 -1.13
N PRO A 45 10.73 6.46 -1.75
CA PRO A 45 10.70 6.32 -3.20
C PRO A 45 9.27 6.17 -3.76
N TRP A 46 8.35 5.49 -3.05
CA TRP A 46 6.95 5.36 -3.49
C TRP A 46 6.22 6.70 -3.58
N ILE A 47 6.45 7.62 -2.64
CA ILE A 47 5.89 9.00 -2.69
C ILE A 47 6.30 9.69 -4.00
N ARG A 48 7.57 9.57 -4.39
CA ARG A 48 8.09 10.17 -5.63
C ARG A 48 7.44 9.55 -6.85
N LEU A 49 7.33 8.22 -6.89
CA LEU A 49 6.66 7.49 -7.97
C LEU A 49 5.19 7.88 -8.09
N PHE A 50 4.44 7.92 -6.98
CA PHE A 50 3.04 8.35 -7.01
C PHE A 50 2.87 9.79 -7.48
N ARG A 51 3.78 10.69 -7.09
CA ARG A 51 3.73 12.07 -7.59
C ARG A 51 4.01 12.15 -9.09
N ALA A 52 4.97 11.37 -9.59
CA ALA A 52 5.31 11.30 -11.01
C ALA A 52 4.17 10.69 -11.86
N CYS A 53 3.48 9.67 -11.35
CA CYS A 53 2.37 9.00 -12.04
C CYS A 53 1.01 9.70 -11.88
N GLY A 54 0.96 10.94 -11.37
CA GLY A 54 -0.28 11.70 -11.18
C GLY A 54 -1.17 11.20 -10.03
N LYS A 55 -0.67 10.31 -9.17
CA LYS A 55 -1.35 9.77 -7.99
C LYS A 55 -1.16 10.68 -6.78
N HIS A 56 -1.46 11.98 -6.94
CA HIS A 56 -1.16 13.02 -5.95
C HIS A 56 -1.82 12.80 -4.59
N LYS A 57 -3.05 12.25 -4.55
CA LYS A 57 -3.74 11.96 -3.27
C LYS A 57 -2.94 11.00 -2.38
N TYR A 58 -2.41 9.93 -2.98
CA TYR A 58 -1.59 8.95 -2.27
C TYR A 58 -0.25 9.55 -1.84
N ALA A 59 0.42 10.26 -2.74
CA ALA A 59 1.68 10.93 -2.42
C ALA A 59 1.52 11.93 -1.25
N THR A 60 0.47 12.76 -1.27
CA THR A 60 0.19 13.73 -0.20
C THR A 60 -0.12 13.04 1.11
N CYS A 61 -0.99 12.03 1.11
CA CYS A 61 -1.34 11.27 2.31
C CYS A 61 -0.11 10.61 2.95
N MET A 62 0.71 9.92 2.15
CA MET A 62 1.93 9.28 2.63
C MET A 62 2.95 10.30 3.14
N THR A 63 3.08 11.45 2.47
CA THR A 63 3.98 12.53 2.92
C THR A 63 3.54 13.09 4.26
N GLN A 64 2.25 13.35 4.44
CA GLN A 64 1.67 13.83 5.70
C GLN A 64 1.84 12.81 6.81
N LEU A 65 1.55 11.53 6.54
CA LEU A 65 1.75 10.44 7.51
C LEU A 65 3.19 10.39 8.02
N LEU A 66 4.18 10.41 7.11
CA LEU A 66 5.59 10.40 7.50
C LEU A 66 5.98 11.68 8.23
N HIS A 67 5.59 12.86 7.73
CA HIS A 67 5.87 14.12 8.41
C HIS A 67 5.34 14.12 9.84
N ASP A 68 4.10 13.68 10.04
CA ASP A 68 3.47 13.70 11.34
C ASP A 68 4.09 12.66 12.29
N LEU A 69 4.39 11.46 11.78
CA LEU A 69 5.07 10.41 12.53
C LEU A 69 6.47 10.81 12.97
N TYR A 70 7.21 11.60 12.20
CA TYR A 70 8.60 11.93 12.54
C TYR A 70 8.74 13.28 13.24
N SER A 71 7.86 14.24 12.96
CA SER A 71 8.04 15.64 13.39
C SER A 71 6.95 16.18 14.32
N VAL A 72 5.74 15.59 14.34
CA VAL A 72 4.58 16.19 15.02
C VAL A 72 4.11 15.38 16.22
N TYR A 73 3.97 14.07 16.06
CA TYR A 73 3.32 13.24 17.07
C TYR A 73 4.23 12.90 18.26
N PRO A 74 3.69 12.87 19.50
CA PRO A 74 4.42 12.40 20.67
C PRO A 74 4.72 10.89 20.56
N GLU A 75 5.75 10.41 21.26
CA GLU A 75 6.22 9.00 21.19
C GLU A 75 5.10 7.97 21.37
N GLY A 76 4.22 8.16 22.35
CA GLY A 76 3.11 7.24 22.59
C GLY A 76 2.17 7.10 21.38
N LEU A 77 1.83 8.22 20.73
CA LEU A 77 0.96 8.20 19.55
C LEU A 77 1.66 7.60 18.33
N ARG A 78 2.95 7.93 18.12
CA ARG A 78 3.77 7.34 17.05
C ARG A 78 3.80 5.82 17.13
N LYS A 79 4.06 5.30 18.34
CA LYS A 79 4.06 3.85 18.60
C LYS A 79 2.70 3.24 18.31
N THR A 80 1.62 3.84 18.80
CA THR A 80 0.26 3.33 18.57
C THR A 80 -0.09 3.29 17.09
N ILE A 81 0.24 4.33 16.32
CA ILE A 81 -0.03 4.35 14.88
C ILE A 81 0.77 3.24 14.19
N ARG A 82 2.07 3.12 14.44
CA ARG A 82 2.93 2.07 13.87
C ARG A 82 2.41 0.66 14.13
N MET A 83 1.99 0.40 15.36
CA MET A 83 1.44 -0.91 15.76
C MET A 83 0.09 -1.23 15.11
N ASN A 84 -0.62 -0.24 14.57
CA ASN A 84 -1.92 -0.42 13.92
C ASN A 84 -1.85 -0.46 12.39
N ILE A 85 -0.72 -0.13 11.76
CA ILE A 85 -0.61 -0.18 10.28
C ILE A 85 -0.69 -1.63 9.77
N LEU A 86 -0.01 -2.55 10.45
CA LEU A 86 0.05 -3.97 10.11
C LEU A 86 -0.47 -4.82 11.26
N VAL A 87 -1.31 -5.80 10.96
CA VAL A 87 -1.82 -6.77 11.93
C VAL A 87 -1.60 -8.19 11.42
N ASN A 88 -1.43 -9.14 12.34
CA ASN A 88 -1.29 -10.56 11.99
C ASN A 88 -2.42 -11.37 12.65
N PRO A 89 -3.60 -11.46 12.01
CA PRO A 89 -4.73 -12.20 12.55
C PRO A 89 -4.46 -13.70 12.72
N SER A 90 -3.53 -14.25 11.93
CA SER A 90 -3.21 -15.68 11.95
C SER A 90 -2.20 -16.07 13.03
N GLY A 91 -1.47 -15.11 13.59
CA GLY A 91 -0.35 -15.33 14.50
C GLY A 91 0.87 -16.04 13.89
N LYS A 92 0.84 -16.39 12.60
CA LYS A 92 1.92 -17.13 11.93
C LYS A 92 3.03 -16.17 11.46
N PRO A 93 4.32 -16.54 11.54
CA PRO A 93 5.40 -15.74 11.00
C PRO A 93 5.19 -15.40 9.51
N GLY A 94 5.52 -14.17 9.10
CA GLY A 94 5.41 -13.76 7.69
C GLY A 94 3.99 -13.58 7.16
N ARG A 95 2.97 -13.50 8.04
CA ARG A 95 1.56 -13.38 7.66
C ARG A 95 0.91 -12.08 8.14
N PHE A 96 1.70 -11.03 8.29
CA PHE A 96 1.18 -9.69 8.54
C PHE A 96 0.41 -9.16 7.33
N ARG A 97 -0.59 -8.33 7.60
CA ARG A 97 -1.50 -7.75 6.61
C ARG A 97 -1.78 -6.30 6.98
N GLY A 98 -1.99 -5.46 5.97
CA GLY A 98 -2.49 -4.11 6.21
C GLY A 98 -3.82 -4.15 6.96
N VAL A 99 -3.97 -3.31 7.98
CA VAL A 99 -5.19 -3.27 8.79
C VAL A 99 -6.43 -2.99 7.95
N ASP A 100 -6.30 -2.12 6.94
CA ASP A 100 -7.37 -1.77 6.01
C ASP A 100 -7.90 -3.00 5.26
N TRP A 101 -7.00 -3.85 4.75
CA TRP A 101 -7.36 -5.11 4.10
C TRP A 101 -8.10 -6.06 5.03
N VAL A 102 -7.67 -6.16 6.29
CA VAL A 102 -8.35 -7.01 7.28
C VAL A 102 -9.76 -6.49 7.58
N ILE A 103 -9.92 -5.17 7.70
CA ILE A 103 -11.23 -4.53 7.91
C ILE A 103 -12.13 -4.73 6.69
N GLU A 104 -11.61 -4.60 5.47
CA GLU A 104 -12.36 -4.83 4.23
C GLU A 104 -12.89 -6.28 4.16
N VAL A 105 -12.03 -7.25 4.46
CA VAL A 105 -12.41 -8.67 4.51
C VAL A 105 -13.49 -8.90 5.58
N LEU A 106 -13.37 -8.28 6.76
CA LEU A 106 -14.39 -8.39 7.80
C LEU A 106 -15.73 -7.79 7.35
N ASN A 107 -15.70 -6.62 6.71
CA ASN A 107 -16.89 -5.98 6.16
C ASN A 107 -17.57 -6.86 5.09
N LEU A 108 -16.79 -7.51 4.23
CA LEU A 108 -17.29 -8.45 3.24
C LEU A 108 -17.99 -9.65 3.91
N TYR A 109 -17.40 -10.23 4.94
CA TYR A 109 -18.01 -11.35 5.68
C TYR A 109 -19.34 -10.94 6.33
N ILE A 110 -19.39 -9.77 6.97
CA ILE A 110 -20.63 -9.25 7.58
C ILE A 110 -21.69 -9.08 6.50
N LYS A 111 -21.35 -8.48 5.36
CA LYS A 111 -22.28 -8.29 4.25
C LYS A 111 -22.82 -9.63 3.74
N VAL A 112 -21.97 -10.63 3.50
CA VAL A 112 -22.42 -11.95 3.01
C VAL A 112 -23.32 -12.66 4.04
N ARG A 113 -22.96 -12.60 5.33
CA ARG A 113 -23.69 -13.32 6.40
C ARG A 113 -25.03 -12.70 6.75
N TYR A 114 -25.14 -11.37 6.72
CA TYR A 114 -26.31 -10.65 7.24
C TYR A 114 -27.12 -9.92 6.16
N SER A 115 -26.57 -9.69 4.96
CA SER A 115 -27.30 -9.05 3.86
C SER A 115 -28.19 -10.02 3.08
N SER A 116 -28.17 -11.32 3.41
CA SER A 116 -29.03 -12.37 2.83
C SER A 116 -30.34 -12.60 3.61
N ALA A 117 -30.60 -11.83 4.68
CA ALA A 117 -31.83 -11.94 5.47
C ALA A 117 -32.99 -11.05 4.97
N VAL A 118 -32.86 -10.45 3.78
CA VAL A 118 -33.93 -9.67 3.14
C VAL A 118 -34.07 -10.07 1.67
N THR A 119 -34.58 -11.27 1.41
CA THR A 119 -35.31 -11.58 0.17
C THR A 119 -36.28 -12.74 0.40
N CYS A 120 -37.35 -12.47 1.15
CA CYS A 120 -38.67 -13.02 0.82
C CYS A 120 -39.63 -11.82 0.67
N GLY A 121 -39.49 -11.13 -0.46
CA GLY A 121 -40.27 -9.95 -0.78
C GLY A 121 -39.99 -9.55 -2.22
N HIS A 122 -40.84 -10.05 -3.11
CA HIS A 122 -41.05 -9.66 -4.51
C HIS A 122 -40.18 -8.51 -5.03
N PHE A 123 -39.25 -8.82 -5.93
CA PHE A 123 -38.65 -7.84 -6.84
C PHE A 123 -39.27 -8.09 -8.21
N SER A 124 -40.28 -7.27 -8.56
CA SER A 124 -40.76 -7.15 -9.94
C SER A 124 -39.93 -6.08 -10.63
N TYR A 125 -39.40 -6.42 -11.81
CA TYR A 125 -38.73 -5.50 -12.73
C TYR A 125 -39.70 -4.47 -13.30
#